data_AF-A0A653DPI2-F1
#
_entry.id   AF-A0A653DPI2-F1
#
_cell.length_a   1.000
_cell.length_b   1.000
_cell.length_c   1.000
_cell.angle_alpha   90.00
_cell.angle_beta   90.00
_cell.angle_gamma   90.00
#
_symmetry.space_group_name_H-M   'P 1'
#
loop_
_entity.id
_entity.type
_entity.pdbx_description
1 polymer ?
#
loop_
_entity_poly.entity_id
_entity_poly.type
_entity_poly.pdbx_seq_one_letter_code
_entity_poly.pdbx_strand_id
1 'polypeptide(L)' 'MAVSRVPSPPPQEVNTPVAENWCYTQVKVVKFSYMWTINNFSFCREEMGEVLKSSTFSAGANDKLKW' A
#
# COMPACT_ATOMS: atom_id res chain seq x y z
N MET A 1 -66.63 -16.91 -28.27
CA MET A 1 -65.91 -15.68 -27.89
C MET A 1 -64.44 -16.05 -27.72
N ALA A 2 -63.54 -15.52 -28.56
CA ALA A 2 -62.11 -15.84 -28.49
C ALA A 2 -61.42 -14.85 -27.55
N VAL A 3 -60.76 -15.34 -26.50
CA VAL A 3 -60.00 -14.52 -25.56
C VAL A 3 -58.59 -14.35 -26.11
N SER A 4 -58.28 -13.16 -26.59
CA SER A 4 -56.94 -12.80 -27.06
C SER A 4 -56.01 -12.67 -25.85
N ARG A 5 -54.98 -13.53 -25.75
CA ARG A 5 -53.93 -13.40 -24.72
C ARG A 5 -52.95 -12.33 -25.15
N VAL A 6 -52.82 -11.28 -24.35
CA VAL A 6 -51.77 -10.25 -24.49
C VAL A 6 -50.41 -10.87 -24.19
N PRO A 7 -49.36 -10.62 -25.01
CA PRO A 7 -48.01 -11.12 -24.73
C PRO A 7 -47.43 -10.46 -23.47
N SER A 8 -46.88 -11.27 -22.56
CA SER A 8 -46.10 -10.78 -21.41
C SER A 8 -44.80 -10.14 -21.88
N PRO A 9 -44.38 -8.99 -21.32
CA PRO A 9 -43.11 -8.36 -21.69
C PRO A 9 -41.93 -9.28 -21.33
N PRO A 10 -40.83 -9.25 -22.11
CA PRO A 10 -39.65 -10.06 -21.84
C PRO A 10 -39.05 -9.71 -20.47
N PRO A 11 -38.44 -10.68 -19.76
CA PRO A 11 -37.75 -10.40 -18.51
C PRO A 11 -36.68 -9.35 -18.80
N GLN A 12 -36.74 -8.21 -18.12
CA GLN A 12 -35.65 -7.26 -18.13
C GLN A 12 -34.45 -7.97 -17.51
N GLU A 13 -33.40 -8.21 -18.29
CA GLU A 13 -32.11 -8.65 -17.76
C GLU A 13 -31.65 -7.54 -16.81
N VAL A 14 -31.86 -7.78 -15.51
CA VAL A 14 -31.36 -6.93 -14.45
C VAL A 14 -29.84 -7.06 -14.49
N ASN A 15 -29.23 -6.18 -15.29
CA ASN A 15 -27.80 -5.96 -15.30
C ASN A 15 -27.47 -5.16 -14.04
N THR A 16 -27.58 -5.80 -12.88
CA THR A 16 -27.06 -5.25 -11.63
C THR A 16 -25.54 -5.21 -11.77
N PRO A 17 -24.91 -4.03 -11.75
CA PRO A 17 -23.46 -3.97 -11.68
C PRO A 17 -23.06 -4.52 -10.30
N VAL A 18 -22.60 -5.77 -10.28
CA VAL A 18 -21.85 -6.28 -9.13
C VAL A 18 -20.56 -5.46 -9.10
N ALA A 19 -20.42 -4.58 -8.09
CA ALA A 19 -19.20 -3.81 -7.98
C ALA A 19 -18.06 -4.78 -7.62
N GLU A 20 -17.18 -5.03 -8.60
CA GLU A 20 -16.07 -6.00 -8.55
C GLU A 20 -15.03 -5.71 -7.45
N ASN A 21 -15.27 -4.71 -6.59
CA ASN A 21 -14.29 -4.10 -5.70
C ASN A 21 -14.79 -3.88 -4.26
N TRP A 22 -15.96 -4.42 -3.88
CA TRP A 22 -16.34 -4.46 -2.47
C TRP A 22 -15.32 -5.31 -1.68
N CYS A 23 -14.77 -4.72 -0.61
CA CYS A 23 -13.76 -5.34 0.26
C CYS A 23 -12.37 -5.62 -0.36
N TYR A 24 -11.98 -4.96 -1.45
CA TYR A 24 -10.62 -5.09 -2.00
C TYR A 24 -9.64 -4.07 -1.38
N THR A 25 -8.56 -4.53 -0.76
CA THR A 25 -7.43 -3.69 -0.35
C THR A 25 -6.13 -4.19 -0.97
N GLN A 26 -5.45 -3.33 -1.72
CA GLN A 26 -4.14 -3.64 -2.30
C GLN A 26 -3.04 -3.12 -1.37
N VAL A 27 -2.28 -4.05 -0.77
CA VAL A 27 -1.16 -3.74 0.11
C VAL A 27 0.15 -3.88 -0.66
N LYS A 28 1.00 -2.85 -0.63
CA LYS A 28 2.37 -2.92 -1.14
C LYS A 28 3.34 -2.87 0.03
N VAL A 29 4.07 -3.97 0.25
CA VAL A 29 5.13 -4.04 1.26
C VAL A 29 6.45 -3.65 0.62
N VAL A 30 7.15 -2.68 1.22
CA VAL A 30 8.50 -2.29 0.82
C VAL A 30 9.48 -2.79 1.88
N LYS A 31 10.46 -3.60 1.48
CA LYS A 31 11.51 -4.13 2.36
C LYS A 31 12.84 -3.49 1.96
N PHE A 32 13.61 -3.01 2.94
CA PHE A 32 14.94 -2.45 2.73
C PHE A 32 15.83 -2.78 3.94
N SER A 33 17.14 -2.76 3.71
CA SER A 33 18.17 -2.90 4.75
C SER A 33 19.25 -1.85 4.50
N TYR A 34 19.66 -1.14 5.55
CA TYR A 34 20.75 -0.17 5.48
C TYR A 34 21.90 -0.64 6.36
N MET A 35 23.11 -0.65 5.78
CA MET A 35 24.34 -0.97 6.51
C MET A 35 25.11 0.31 6.76
N TRP A 36 25.45 0.54 8.02
CA TRP A 36 26.32 1.63 8.42
C TRP A 36 27.47 1.08 9.26
N THR A 37 28.69 1.41 8.87
CA THR A 37 29.91 1.01 9.56
C THR A 37 30.52 2.23 10.22
N ILE A 38 30.68 2.17 11.54
CA ILE A 38 31.46 3.15 12.30
C ILE A 38 32.89 2.61 12.38
N ASN A 39 33.79 3.21 11.62
CA ASN A 39 35.19 2.84 11.65
C ASN A 39 35.86 3.38 12.91
N ASN A 40 36.87 2.66 13.41
CA ASN A 40 37.70 3.13 14.52
C ASN A 40 36.88 3.48 15.78
N PHE A 41 35.86 2.66 16.11
CA PHE A 41 34.94 2.94 17.21
C PHE A 41 35.62 3.23 18.55
N SER A 42 36.77 2.60 18.84
CA SER A 42 37.58 2.87 20.03
C SER A 42 38.11 4.31 20.11
N PHE A 43 38.15 5.04 19.00
CA PHE A 43 38.58 6.43 18.90
C PHE A 43 37.41 7.43 18.96
N CYS A 44 36.16 6.96 18.95
CA CYS A 44 35.02 7.82 19.24
C CYS A 44 35.07 8.21 20.72
N ARG A 45 35.58 9.41 21.00
CA ARG A 45 35.46 10.07 22.30
C ARG A 45 34.12 10.77 22.38
N GLU A 46 33.07 9.98 22.54
CA GLU A 46 31.74 10.52 22.74
C GLU A 46 31.53 10.82 24.23
N GLU A 47 31.13 12.06 24.55
CA GLU A 47 30.75 12.47 25.89
C GLU A 47 29.42 11.85 26.32
N MET A 48 29.13 11.85 27.62
CA MET A 48 27.88 11.32 28.12
C MET A 48 26.69 12.10 27.54
N GLY A 49 25.91 11.44 26.68
CA GLY A 49 24.74 12.03 26.02
C GLY A 49 24.96 12.41 24.55
N GLU A 50 26.18 12.30 24.03
CA GLU A 50 26.44 12.45 22.61
C GLU A 50 26.03 11.18 21.83
N VAL A 51 25.58 11.37 20.58
CA VAL A 51 25.01 10.30 19.75
C VAL A 51 25.47 10.45 18.30
N LEU A 52 26.08 9.39 17.76
CA LEU A 52 26.36 9.27 16.33
C LEU A 52 25.08 8.92 15.58
N LYS A 53 24.81 9.68 14.51
CA LYS A 53 23.71 9.41 13.59
C LYS A 53 24.27 9.05 12.22
N SER A 54 23.72 8.01 11.60
CA SER A 54 24.06 7.68 10.22
C SER A 54 23.52 8.74 9.26
N SER A 55 23.93 8.66 7.99
CA SER A 55 23.22 9.37 6.92
C SER A 55 21.77 8.91 6.85
N THR A 56 20.89 9.84 6.50
CA THR A 56 19.48 9.55 6.24
C THR A 56 19.34 8.66 5.01
N PHE A 57 18.45 7.68 5.08
CA PHE A 57 18.14 6.79 3.95
C PHE A 57 16.62 6.65 3.75
N SER A 58 16.21 6.24 2.55
CA SER A 58 14.80 6.14 2.16
C SER A 58 14.43 4.77 1.62
N ALA A 59 13.14 4.44 1.75
CA ALA A 59 12.57 3.23 1.18
C ALA A 59 12.12 3.48 -0.27
N GLY A 60 13.04 3.31 -1.22
CA GLY A 60 12.78 3.55 -2.64
C GLY A 60 12.62 5.04 -2.98
N ALA A 61 11.93 5.34 -4.09
CA ALA A 61 11.74 6.71 -4.61
C ALA A 61 10.72 7.55 -3.83
N ASN A 62 10.29 7.12 -2.64
CA ASN A 62 9.34 7.88 -1.83
C ASN A 62 10.08 8.83 -0.89
N ASP A 63 10.23 10.09 -1.31
CA ASP A 63 10.93 11.12 -0.53
C ASP A 63 10.26 11.47 0.81
N LYS A 64 9.04 10.99 1.06
CA LYS A 64 8.31 11.23 2.31
C LYS A 64 8.69 10.25 3.44
N LEU A 65 9.30 9.12 3.11
CA LEU A 65 9.69 8.08 4.08
C LEU A 65 11.21 8.06 4.22
N LYS A 66 11.70 8.81 5.21
CA LYS A 66 13.12 8.98 5.53
C LYS A 66 13.37 8.55 6.98
N TRP A 67 14.42 7.75 7.18
CA TRP A 67 14.91 7.28 8.48
C TRP A 67 16.35 7.73 8.70
#